data_AF-A0A355BIK0-F1
#
_entry.id   AF-A0A355BIK0-F1
#
_cell.length_a   1.000
_cell.length_b   1.000
_cell.length_c   1.000
_cell.angle_alpha   90.00
_cell.angle_beta   90.00
_cell.angle_gamma   90.00
#
_symmetry.space_group_name_H-M   'P 1'
#
loop_
_entity.id
_entity.type
_entity.pdbx_description
1 polymer ?
#
loop_
_entity_poly.entity_id
_entity_poly.type
_entity_poly.pdbx_seq_one_letter_code
_entity_poly.pdbx_strand_id
1 'polypeptide(L)'
;LSAEQITVIAGFGPWALYLVLFTIGYGLAQDRTAWHRFSRLGWRVLLMPLATMLGSLLGVALLGPLCGLSIYESLSIGAGFGWYSLSGALLSSLGFSALGAIALLCNVIRELLTVLTVPWVAT
;
A
#
# COMPACT_ATOMS: atom_id res chain seq x y z
N LEU A 1 -14.16 9.10 -26.71
CA LEU A 1 -15.06 8.24 -25.90
C LEU A 1 -16.20 9.13 -25.44
N SER A 2 -17.46 8.72 -25.65
CA SER A 2 -18.60 9.43 -25.07
C SER A 2 -18.57 9.28 -23.53
N ALA A 3 -19.12 10.25 -22.80
CA ALA A 3 -19.07 10.27 -21.33
C ALA A 3 -19.64 8.98 -20.70
N GLU A 4 -20.65 8.36 -21.32
CA GLU A 4 -21.21 7.05 -20.94
C GLU A 4 -20.20 5.90 -21.00
N GLN A 5 -19.34 5.87 -22.03
CA GLN A 5 -18.34 4.80 -22.16
C GLN A 5 -17.30 4.89 -21.05
N ILE A 6 -16.97 6.10 -20.59
CA ILE A 6 -16.01 6.32 -19.51
C ILE A 6 -16.57 5.84 -18.18
N THR A 7 -17.83 6.14 -17.87
CA THR A 7 -18.49 5.67 -16.63
C THR A 7 -18.66 4.15 -16.60
N VAL A 8 -19.03 3.53 -17.72
CA VAL A 8 -19.14 2.06 -17.80
C VAL A 8 -17.79 1.40 -17.56
N ILE A 9 -16.71 1.88 -18.21
CA ILE A 9 -15.36 1.34 -18.02
C ILE A 9 -14.86 1.57 -16.58
N ALA A 10 -15.11 2.75 -16.01
CA ALA A 10 -14.74 3.07 -14.64
C ALA A 10 -15.42 2.14 -13.61
N GLY A 11 -16.64 1.66 -13.89
CA GLY A 11 -17.36 0.72 -13.05
C GLY A 11 -16.66 -0.64 -12.87
N PHE A 12 -15.78 -1.05 -13.80
CA PHE A 12 -15.08 -2.35 -13.74
C PHE A 12 -13.81 -2.34 -12.88
N GLY A 13 -13.23 -1.18 -12.59
CA GLY A 13 -11.97 -1.06 -11.85
C GLY A 13 -11.98 -1.78 -10.48
N PRO A 14 -12.96 -1.52 -9.60
CA PRO A 14 -13.05 -2.18 -8.30
C PRO A 14 -13.21 -3.70 -8.40
N TRP A 15 -13.97 -4.20 -9.39
CA TRP A 15 -14.16 -5.63 -9.60
C TRP A 15 -12.86 -6.34 -9.99
N ALA A 16 -12.03 -5.71 -10.82
CA ALA A 16 -10.71 -6.22 -11.14
C ALA A 16 -9.83 -6.30 -9.89
N LEU A 17 -9.89 -5.29 -9.01
CA LEU A 17 -9.16 -5.30 -7.74
C LEU A 17 -9.62 -6.45 -6.82
N TYR A 18 -10.92 -6.65 -6.69
CA TYR A 18 -11.50 -7.73 -5.88
C TYR A 18 -11.10 -9.11 -6.42
N LEU A 19 -11.07 -9.28 -7.74
CA LEU A 19 -10.59 -10.51 -8.36
C LEU A 19 -9.12 -10.78 -8.01
N VAL A 20 -8.25 -9.77 -8.11
CA VAL A 20 -6.83 -9.89 -7.77
C VAL A 20 -6.63 -10.19 -6.28
N LEU A 21 -7.38 -9.52 -5.40
CA LEU A 21 -7.38 -9.81 -3.97
C LEU A 21 -7.78 -11.27 -3.68
N PHE A 22 -8.80 -11.76 -4.37
CA PHE A 22 -9.25 -13.13 -4.23
C PHE A 22 -8.20 -14.14 -4.70
N THR A 23 -7.54 -13.91 -5.84
CA THR A 23 -6.50 -14.82 -6.35
C THR A 23 -5.27 -14.85 -5.45
N ILE A 24 -4.84 -13.70 -4.91
CA ILE A 24 -3.77 -13.63 -3.91
C ILE A 24 -4.16 -14.42 -2.64
N GLY A 25 -5.38 -14.20 -2.13
CA GLY A 25 -5.88 -14.89 -0.94
C GLY A 25 -5.99 -16.40 -1.14
N TYR A 26 -6.46 -16.85 -2.31
CA TYR A 26 -6.53 -18.26 -2.67
C TYR A 26 -5.13 -18.91 -2.76
N GLY A 27 -4.16 -18.22 -3.38
CA GLY A 27 -2.78 -18.69 -3.42
C GLY A 27 -2.17 -18.84 -2.02
N LEU A 28 -2.42 -17.87 -1.13
CA LEU A 28 -1.98 -17.94 0.27
C LEU A 28 -2.65 -19.09 1.03
N ALA A 29 -3.92 -19.38 0.76
CA ALA A 29 -4.65 -20.49 1.36
C ALA A 29 -4.07 -21.87 0.99
N GLN A 30 -3.53 -22.01 -0.23
CA GLN A 30 -2.93 -23.26 -0.68
C GLN A 30 -1.53 -23.52 -0.12
N ASP A 31 -0.78 -22.48 0.26
CA ASP A 31 0.56 -22.64 0.82
C ASP A 31 0.51 -23.14 2.27
N ARG A 32 0.45 -24.47 2.41
CA ARG A 32 0.47 -25.15 3.71
C ARG A 32 1.72 -24.84 4.53
N THR A 33 2.84 -24.54 3.88
CA THR A 33 4.10 -24.23 4.59
C THR A 33 4.06 -22.83 5.20
N ALA A 34 3.52 -21.85 4.48
CA ALA A 34 3.24 -20.52 5.00
C ALA A 34 2.27 -20.61 6.18
N TRP A 35 1.16 -21.34 6.03
CA TRP A 35 0.19 -21.55 7.11
C TRP A 35 0.79 -22.18 8.36
N HIS A 36 1.67 -23.18 8.21
CA HIS A 36 2.35 -23.78 9.35
C HIS A 36 3.35 -22.82 10.02
N ARG A 37 3.99 -21.92 9.26
CA ARG A 37 4.85 -20.87 9.83
C ARG A 37 4.00 -19.84 10.59
N PHE A 38 2.86 -19.42 10.02
CA PHE A 38 1.91 -18.52 10.68
C PHE A 38 1.40 -19.10 12.00
N SER A 39 0.96 -20.37 12.01
CA SER A 39 0.45 -21.01 13.22
C SER A 39 1.53 -21.16 14.30
N ARG A 40 2.78 -21.42 13.92
CA ARG A 40 3.90 -21.56 14.86
C ARG A 40 4.36 -20.23 15.46
N LEU A 41 4.33 -19.15 14.68
CA LEU A 41 4.66 -17.80 15.14
C LEU A 41 3.48 -17.13 15.87
N GLY A 42 2.25 -17.58 15.63
CA GLY A 42 1.03 -17.10 16.26
C GLY A 42 0.79 -15.60 16.00
N TRP A 43 0.33 -14.88 17.02
CA TRP A 43 0.04 -13.44 16.96
C TRP A 43 1.27 -12.58 16.61
N ARG A 44 2.49 -13.08 16.84
CA ARG A 44 3.72 -12.34 16.58
C ARG A 44 3.93 -12.04 15.09
N VAL A 45 3.30 -12.79 14.19
CA VAL A 45 3.41 -12.49 12.75
C VAL A 45 2.79 -11.14 12.40
N LEU A 46 1.78 -10.69 13.16
CA LEU A 46 1.16 -9.38 12.97
C LEU A 46 2.10 -8.23 13.35
N LEU A 47 3.17 -8.48 14.10
CA LEU A 47 4.13 -7.44 14.46
C LEU A 47 4.85 -6.88 13.23
N MET A 48 5.10 -7.69 12.21
CA MET A 48 5.74 -7.23 10.97
C MET A 48 4.90 -6.19 10.20
N PRO A 49 3.62 -6.48 9.84
CA PRO A 49 2.77 -5.47 9.20
C PRO A 49 2.50 -4.29 10.14
N LEU A 50 2.31 -4.50 11.45
CA LEU A 50 2.11 -3.39 12.39
C LEU A 50 3.31 -2.45 12.49
N ALA A 51 4.52 -2.99 12.59
CA ALA A 51 5.74 -2.18 12.59
C ALA A 51 5.87 -1.39 11.28
N THR A 52 5.54 -2.02 10.15
CA THR A 52 5.53 -1.38 8.83
C THR A 52 4.51 -0.24 8.75
N MET A 53 3.29 -0.47 9.25
CA MET A 53 2.23 0.55 9.29
C MET A 53 2.65 1.73 10.15
N LEU A 54 3.08 1.47 11.40
CA LEU A 54 3.50 2.53 12.33
C LEU A 54 4.69 3.31 11.79
N GLY A 55 5.74 2.63 11.31
CA GLY A 55 6.90 3.29 10.73
C GLY A 55 6.55 4.15 9.51
N SER A 56 5.68 3.64 8.63
CA SER A 56 5.26 4.39 7.43
C SER A 56 4.44 5.63 7.80
N LEU A 57 3.49 5.51 8.73
CA LEU A 57 2.66 6.64 9.19
C LEU A 57 3.48 7.68 9.95
N LEU A 58 4.37 7.25 10.84
CA LEU A 58 5.26 8.15 11.58
C LEU A 58 6.20 8.89 10.63
N GLY A 59 6.79 8.20 9.65
CA GLY A 59 7.67 8.83 8.67
C GLY A 59 7.00 9.97 7.91
N VAL A 60 5.81 9.73 7.36
CA VAL A 60 5.07 10.78 6.63
C VAL A 60 4.50 11.84 7.57
N ALA A 61 4.08 11.49 8.79
CA ALA A 61 3.57 12.45 9.76
C ALA A 61 4.65 13.46 10.21
N LEU A 62 5.89 13.01 10.32
CA LEU A 62 7.02 13.84 10.73
C LEU A 62 7.57 14.67 9.56
N LEU A 63 7.70 14.07 8.37
CA LEU A 63 8.35 14.72 7.22
C LEU A 63 7.37 15.49 6.33
N GLY A 64 6.12 15.05 6.24
CA GLY A 64 5.10 15.66 5.39
C GLY A 64 4.84 17.15 5.68
N PRO A 65 4.70 17.56 6.95
CA PRO A 65 4.58 18.97 7.31
C PRO A 65 5.79 19.83 6.90
N LEU A 66 7.00 19.25 6.89
CA LEU A 66 8.22 19.94 6.42
C LEU A 66 8.18 20.20 4.90
N CYS A 67 7.42 19.39 4.16
CA CYS A 67 7.16 19.56 2.73
C CYS A 67 5.95 20.46 2.44
N GLY A 68 5.36 21.09 3.46
CA GLY A 68 4.18 21.96 3.33
C GLY A 68 2.85 21.23 3.20
N LEU A 69 2.81 19.91 3.47
CA LEU A 69 1.58 19.12 3.46
C LEU A 69 0.89 19.18 4.82
N SER A 70 -0.44 19.17 4.84
CA SER A 70 -1.17 18.98 6.09
C SER A 70 -0.93 17.57 6.64
N ILE A 71 -1.17 17.38 7.94
CA ILE A 71 -1.02 16.06 8.56
C ILE A 71 -1.94 15.02 7.93
N TYR A 72 -3.14 15.42 7.49
CA TYR A 72 -4.11 14.52 6.86
C TYR A 72 -3.67 14.07 5.47
N GLU A 73 -3.15 15.00 4.65
CA GLU A 73 -2.60 14.68 3.33
C GLU A 73 -1.38 13.78 3.47
N SER A 74 -0.50 14.08 4.42
CA SER A 74 0.70 13.31 4.72
C SER A 74 0.36 11.86 5.11
N LEU A 75 -0.60 11.68 6.03
CA LEU A 75 -1.05 10.35 6.45
C LEU A 75 -1.73 9.60 5.31
N SER A 76 -2.47 10.30 4.44
CA SER A 76 -3.14 9.71 3.27
C SER A 76 -2.13 9.16 2.25
N ILE A 77 -0.99 9.86 2.07
CA ILE A 77 0.15 9.40 1.26
C ILE A 77 0.79 8.13 1.85
N GLY A 78 0.99 8.09 3.17
CA GLY A 78 1.65 6.97 3.85
C GLY A 78 0.77 5.74 4.11
N ALA A 79 -0.55 5.87 4.03
CA ALA A 79 -1.51 4.79 4.31
C ALA A 79 -1.59 3.70 3.21
N GLY A 80 -0.76 3.80 2.18
CA GLY A 80 -0.66 2.77 1.14
C GLY A 80 0.02 1.47 1.59
N PHE A 81 0.81 1.51 2.66
CA PHE A 81 1.47 0.35 3.31
C PHE A 81 2.18 -0.63 2.36
N GLY A 82 2.66 -0.17 1.20
CA GLY A 82 3.32 -1.01 0.19
C GLY A 82 2.43 -1.49 -0.96
N TRP A 83 1.19 -1.05 -1.03
CA TRP A 83 0.38 -1.16 -2.23
C TRP A 83 0.37 0.16 -2.98
N TYR A 84 1.53 0.52 -3.56
CA TYR A 84 1.73 1.79 -4.26
C TYR A 84 0.75 2.01 -5.43
N SER A 85 0.40 0.94 -6.17
CA SER A 85 -0.51 1.01 -7.31
C SER A 85 -1.96 1.30 -6.91
N LEU A 86 -2.43 0.74 -5.78
CA LEU A 86 -3.77 1.01 -5.25
C LEU A 86 -3.84 2.38 -4.58
N SER A 87 -2.88 2.69 -3.70
CA SER A 87 -2.89 3.93 -2.93
C SER A 87 -2.90 5.18 -3.82
N GLY A 88 -2.01 5.24 -4.81
CA GLY A 88 -1.94 6.37 -5.73
C GLY A 88 -3.18 6.50 -6.62
N ALA A 89 -3.69 5.38 -7.14
CA ALA A 89 -4.91 5.36 -7.95
C ALA A 89 -6.14 5.79 -7.15
N LEU A 90 -6.25 5.37 -5.88
CA LEU A 90 -7.36 5.70 -5.00
C LEU A 90 -7.39 7.19 -4.68
N LEU A 91 -6.27 7.78 -4.26
CA LEU A 91 -6.19 9.23 -4.01
C LEU A 91 -6.49 10.04 -5.28
N SER A 92 -5.98 9.61 -6.43
CA SER A 92 -6.28 10.26 -7.71
C SER A 92 -7.76 10.19 -8.07
N SER A 93 -8.40 9.03 -7.82
CA SER A 93 -9.84 8.84 -8.06
C SER A 93 -10.74 9.67 -7.13
N LEU A 94 -10.24 10.05 -5.95
CA LEU A 94 -10.90 10.93 -5.00
C LEU A 94 -10.72 12.43 -5.34
N GLY A 95 -10.10 12.75 -6.48
CA GLY A 95 -9.86 14.13 -6.92
C GLY A 95 -8.50 14.70 -6.48
N PHE A 96 -7.67 13.92 -5.79
CA PHE A 96 -6.35 14.34 -5.32
C PHE A 96 -5.23 13.79 -6.20
N SER A 97 -5.22 14.18 -7.48
CA SER A 97 -4.26 13.66 -8.48
C SER A 97 -2.79 13.87 -8.10
N ALA A 98 -2.44 15.06 -7.59
CA ALA A 98 -1.09 15.38 -7.12
C ALA A 98 -0.68 14.50 -5.91
N LEU A 99 -1.55 14.38 -4.91
CA LEU A 99 -1.30 13.52 -3.74
C LEU A 99 -1.22 12.04 -4.16
N GLY A 100 -2.00 11.61 -5.16
CA GLY A 100 -1.93 10.27 -5.71
C GLY A 100 -0.58 9.95 -6.35
N ALA A 101 -0.01 10.89 -7.10
CA ALA A 101 1.34 10.75 -7.66
C ALA A 101 2.41 10.70 -6.56
N ILE A 102 2.31 11.58 -5.56
CA ILE A 102 3.22 11.59 -4.41
C ILE A 102 3.11 10.27 -3.63
N ALA A 103 1.90 9.78 -3.36
CA ALA A 103 1.67 8.50 -2.68
C ALA A 103 2.32 7.33 -3.42
N LEU A 104 2.18 7.27 -4.75
CA LEU A 104 2.82 6.24 -5.56
C LEU A 104 4.35 6.32 -5.41
N LEU A 105 4.94 7.50 -5.60
CA LEU A 105 6.39 7.69 -5.53
C LEU A 105 6.94 7.40 -4.13
N CYS A 106 6.29 7.88 -3.07
CA CYS A 106 6.69 7.62 -1.70
C CYS A 106 6.70 6.13 -1.38
N ASN A 107 5.66 5.38 -1.79
CA ASN A 107 5.62 3.94 -1.54
C ASN A 107 6.66 3.17 -2.37
N VAL A 108 6.87 3.52 -3.64
CA VAL A 108 7.91 2.90 -4.50
C VAL A 108 9.31 3.17 -3.95
N ILE A 109 9.62 4.41 -3.56
CA ILE A 109 10.92 4.76 -2.98
C ILE A 109 11.13 4.00 -1.66
N ARG A 110 10.11 3.95 -0.80
CA ARG A 110 10.18 3.19 0.47
C ARG A 110 10.50 1.71 0.22
N GLU A 111 9.87 1.09 -0.78
CA GLU A 111 10.15 -0.30 -1.17
C GLU A 111 11.56 -0.47 -1.73
N LEU A 112 12.00 0.44 -2.60
CA LEU A 112 13.37 0.44 -3.12
C LEU A 112 14.39 0.56 -1.98
N LEU A 113 14.20 1.50 -1.06
CA LEU A 113 15.03 1.64 0.13
C LEU A 113 15.00 0.38 1.00
N THR A 114 13.85 -0.27 1.15
CA THR A 114 13.73 -1.52 1.90
C THR A 114 14.56 -2.62 1.25
N VAL A 115 14.44 -2.83 -0.07
CA VAL A 115 15.23 -3.83 -0.80
C VAL A 115 16.74 -3.55 -0.70
N LEU A 116 17.14 -2.28 -0.75
CA LEU A 116 18.54 -1.88 -0.63
C LEU A 116 19.10 -2.03 0.80
N THR A 117 18.26 -1.85 1.82
CA THR A 117 18.69 -1.84 3.23
C THR A 117 18.55 -3.19 3.92
N VAL A 118 17.61 -4.05 3.49
CA VAL A 118 17.38 -5.38 4.07
C VAL A 118 18.66 -6.20 4.22
N PRO A 119 19.59 -6.27 3.24
CA PRO A 119 20.84 -7.02 3.39
C PRO A 119 21.72 -6.57 4.55
N TRP A 120 21.62 -5.31 4.98
CA TRP A 120 22.42 -4.74 6.06
C TRP A 120 21.73 -4.84 7.43
N VAL A 121 20.40 -4.86 7.42
CA VAL A 121 19.57 -4.89 8.65
C VAL A 121 19.26 -6.32 9.08
N ALA A 122 19.14 -7.25 8.12
CA ALA A 122 18.76 -8.64 8.37
C ALA A 122 19.96 -9.58 8.61
N THR A 123 21.18 -9.09 8.47
CA THR A 123 22.44 -9.74 8.89
C THR A 123 22.66 -9.61 10.39
#